data_AF-A0A6N9Q776-F1
#
_entry.id   AF-A0A6N9Q776-F1
#
_cell.length_a   1.000
_cell.length_b   1.000
_cell.length_c   1.000
_cell.angle_alpha   90.00
_cell.angle_beta   90.00
_cell.angle_gamma   90.00
#
_symmetry.space_group_name_H-M   'P 1'
#
loop_
_entity.id
_entity.type
_entity.pdbx_description
1 polymer ?
#
loop_
_entity_poly.entity_id
_entity_poly.type
_entity_poly.pdbx_seq_one_letter_code
_entity_poly.pdbx_strand_id
1 'polypeptide(L)'
;MVREYERNLKKQKVIKYSVLIFLFLIILFICFRWYYLIIQSPHRAELKKAITRAYAETNLIEVIDTDTFVGDEVYTIIYGLNDEEQNIIVWLSENYIHTELASDGISKDQVKERIFSDKPDVELLRVTPAKWTDEWAWEVFYKRDEEKGTRHYYDFYRFEDGEWLETYTMSVMR
;
A
#
# COMPACT_ATOMS: atom_id res chain seq x y z
N MET A 1 48.34 39.16 24.32
CA MET A 1 47.81 38.17 25.30
C MET A 1 46.27 38.21 25.42
N VAL A 2 45.62 39.31 25.84
CA VAL A 2 44.14 39.34 26.05
C VAL A 2 43.31 39.00 24.79
N ARG A 3 43.61 39.61 23.63
CA ARG A 3 42.90 39.32 22.35
C ARG A 3 43.09 37.89 21.81
N GLU A 4 44.08 37.17 22.30
CA GLU A 4 44.37 35.80 21.89
C GLU A 4 43.62 34.80 22.78
N TYR A 5 43.54 35.09 24.07
CA TYR A 5 42.70 34.38 25.04
C TYR A 5 41.21 34.43 24.68
N GLU A 6 40.69 35.62 24.32
CA GLU A 6 39.28 35.77 23.90
C GLU A 6 38.95 35.02 22.60
N ARG A 7 39.90 34.99 21.64
CA ARG A 7 39.74 34.23 20.39
C ARG A 7 39.69 32.73 20.64
N ASN A 8 40.53 32.21 21.55
CA ASN A 8 40.52 30.80 21.92
C ASN A 8 39.25 30.39 22.68
N LEU A 9 38.75 31.25 23.57
CA LEU A 9 37.46 31.04 24.25
C LEU A 9 36.28 31.02 23.26
N LYS A 10 36.26 31.93 22.27
CA LYS A 10 35.21 31.97 21.24
C LYS A 10 35.26 30.71 20.37
N LYS A 11 36.46 30.26 19.94
CA LYS A 11 36.65 29.01 19.20
C LYS A 11 36.18 27.79 19.99
N GLN A 12 36.54 27.68 21.27
CA GLN A 12 36.08 26.57 22.13
C GLN A 12 34.57 26.57 22.31
N LYS A 13 33.92 27.73 22.45
CA LYS A 13 32.45 27.82 22.50
C LYS A 13 31.82 27.36 21.19
N VAL A 14 32.33 27.81 20.03
CA VAL A 14 31.82 27.38 18.71
C VAL A 14 31.99 25.87 18.51
N ILE A 15 33.13 25.29 18.90
CA ILE A 15 33.35 23.84 18.83
C ILE A 15 32.36 23.11 19.75
N LYS A 16 32.17 23.57 20.99
CA LYS A 16 31.19 22.97 21.92
C LYS A 16 29.76 23.00 21.39
N TYR A 17 29.32 24.13 20.84
CA TYR A 17 27.98 24.22 20.23
C TYR A 17 27.84 23.39 18.95
N SER A 18 28.89 23.30 18.13
CA SER A 18 28.91 22.43 16.94
C SER A 18 28.78 20.95 17.30
N VAL A 19 29.51 20.49 18.32
CA VAL A 19 29.40 19.12 18.84
C VAL A 19 28.01 18.85 19.41
N LEU A 20 27.42 19.81 20.12
CA LEU A 20 26.07 19.69 20.68
C LEU A 20 25.00 19.58 19.57
N ILE A 21 25.11 20.39 18.51
CA ILE A 21 24.22 20.35 17.35
C ILE A 21 24.36 19.02 16.62
N PHE A 22 25.59 18.53 16.43
CA PHE A 22 25.84 17.25 15.77
C PHE A 22 25.25 16.08 16.58
N LEU A 23 25.41 16.09 17.90
CA LEU A 23 24.82 15.10 18.79
C LEU A 23 23.28 15.14 18.73
N PHE A 24 22.70 16.34 18.70
CA PHE A 24 21.26 16.52 18.56
C PHE A 24 20.73 15.95 17.22
N LEU A 25 21.45 16.17 16.12
CA LEU A 25 21.10 15.61 14.81
C LEU A 25 21.18 14.07 14.79
N ILE A 26 22.17 13.48 15.46
CA ILE A 26 22.27 12.01 15.60
C ILE A 26 21.07 11.46 16.38
N ILE A 27 20.70 12.09 17.49
CA ILE A 27 19.53 11.68 18.28
C ILE A 27 18.26 11.78 17.44
N LEU A 28 18.09 12.88 16.68
CA LEU A 28 16.95 13.07 15.80
C LEU A 28 16.88 12.01 14.70
N PHE A 29 18.02 11.63 14.11
CA PHE A 29 18.10 10.55 13.13
C PHE A 29 17.72 9.18 13.72
N ILE A 30 18.17 8.88 14.95
CA ILE A 30 17.81 7.64 15.66
C ILE A 30 16.31 7.62 15.98
N CYS A 31 15.76 8.72 16.50
CA CYS A 31 14.32 8.86 16.75
C CYS A 31 13.50 8.68 15.46
N PHE A 32 13.93 9.27 14.35
CA PHE A 32 13.26 9.14 13.06
C PHE A 32 13.28 7.68 12.56
N ARG A 33 14.42 7.00 12.68
CA ARG A 33 14.56 5.57 12.37
C ARG A 33 13.66 4.69 13.25
N TRP A 34 13.58 4.97 14.55
CA TRP A 34 12.74 4.24 15.49
C TRP A 34 11.26 4.46 15.23
N TYR A 35 10.85 5.70 15.00
CA TYR A 35 9.47 6.07 14.62
C TYR A 35 9.03 5.33 13.35
N TYR A 36 9.90 5.28 12.34
CA TYR A 36 9.66 4.55 11.10
C TYR A 36 9.47 3.03 11.32
N LEU A 37 10.21 2.44 12.26
CA LEU A 37 10.08 1.01 12.60
C LEU A 37 8.83 0.71 13.44
N ILE A 38 8.46 1.60 14.37
CA ILE A 38 7.33 1.39 15.29
C ILE A 38 5.99 1.51 14.58
N ILE A 39 5.81 2.47 13.67
CA ILE A 39 4.53 2.68 12.98
C ILE A 39 4.16 1.50 12.07
N GLN A 40 5.16 0.78 11.54
CA GLN A 40 4.89 -0.43 10.76
C GLN A 40 4.59 -1.66 11.65
N SER A 41 4.89 -1.65 12.95
CA SER A 41 4.82 -2.87 13.77
C SER A 41 3.44 -3.53 13.90
N PRO A 42 2.30 -2.82 14.11
CA PRO A 42 1.00 -3.49 14.20
C PRO A 42 0.57 -4.10 12.87
N HIS A 43 0.73 -3.36 11.77
CA HIS A 43 0.38 -3.83 10.42
C HIS A 43 1.24 -5.04 10.00
N ARG A 44 2.52 -5.07 10.39
CA ARG A 44 3.42 -6.22 10.15
C ARG A 44 2.99 -7.47 10.93
N ALA A 45 2.47 -7.31 12.14
CA ALA A 45 2.00 -8.44 12.94
C ALA A 45 0.73 -9.06 12.34
N GLU A 46 -0.22 -8.23 11.91
CA GLU A 46 -1.42 -8.67 11.21
C GLU A 46 -1.10 -9.33 9.87
N LEU A 47 -0.23 -8.71 9.07
CA LEU A 47 0.23 -9.28 7.81
C LEU A 47 0.91 -10.63 8.01
N LYS A 48 1.77 -10.76 9.03
CA LYS A 48 2.43 -12.03 9.34
C LYS A 48 1.43 -13.11 9.75
N LYS A 49 0.39 -12.74 10.51
CA LYS A 49 -0.70 -13.64 10.89
C LYS A 49 -1.50 -14.08 9.66
N ALA A 50 -1.85 -13.15 8.77
CA ALA A 50 -2.52 -13.41 7.51
C ALA A 50 -1.72 -14.38 6.63
N ILE A 51 -0.43 -14.12 6.44
CA ILE A 51 0.47 -15.01 5.66
C ILE A 51 0.56 -16.40 6.29
N THR A 52 0.72 -16.48 7.61
CA THR A 52 0.79 -17.78 8.32
C THR A 52 -0.51 -18.57 8.15
N ARG A 53 -1.65 -17.88 8.19
CA ARG A 53 -2.96 -18.48 7.96
C ARG A 53 -3.11 -18.95 6.52
N ALA A 54 -2.69 -18.14 5.54
CA ALA A 54 -2.71 -18.52 4.13
C ALA A 54 -1.90 -19.80 3.87
N TYR A 55 -0.68 -19.90 4.40
CA TYR A 55 0.12 -21.14 4.32
C TYR A 55 -0.55 -22.37 4.96
N ALA A 56 -1.42 -22.18 5.95
CA ALA A 56 -2.06 -23.28 6.68
C ALA A 56 -3.41 -23.70 6.08
N GLU A 57 -4.13 -22.77 5.46
CA GLU A 57 -5.51 -22.96 4.99
C GLU A 57 -5.62 -23.00 3.46
N THR A 58 -4.56 -22.70 2.72
CA THR A 58 -4.52 -22.77 1.24
C THR A 58 -3.35 -23.63 0.75
N ASN A 59 -3.24 -23.81 -0.56
CA ASN A 59 -2.13 -24.47 -1.23
C ASN A 59 -0.94 -23.53 -1.54
N LEU A 60 -0.90 -22.34 -0.94
CA LEU A 60 0.19 -21.38 -1.09
C LEU A 60 1.52 -21.96 -0.58
N ILE A 61 2.58 -21.91 -1.39
CA ILE A 61 3.94 -22.35 -1.03
C ILE A 61 4.95 -21.19 -0.98
N GLU A 62 4.68 -20.11 -1.70
CA GLU A 62 5.54 -18.93 -1.76
C GLU A 62 4.72 -17.65 -1.88
N VAL A 63 5.05 -16.65 -1.07
CA VAL A 63 4.49 -15.30 -1.18
C VAL A 63 5.40 -14.45 -2.05
N ILE A 64 4.85 -13.92 -3.15
CA ILE A 64 5.53 -13.01 -4.08
C ILE A 64 5.29 -11.56 -3.65
N ASP A 65 4.03 -11.19 -3.39
CA ASP A 65 3.64 -9.83 -3.04
C ASP A 65 2.38 -9.82 -2.17
N THR A 66 2.12 -8.71 -1.50
CA THR A 66 0.93 -8.54 -0.66
C THR A 66 0.33 -7.16 -0.86
N ASP A 67 -0.99 -7.09 -0.92
CA ASP A 67 -1.76 -5.86 -1.00
C ASP A 67 -2.85 -5.83 0.07
N THR A 68 -3.54 -4.70 0.23
CA THR A 68 -4.65 -4.58 1.17
C THR A 68 -5.83 -3.89 0.51
N PHE A 69 -6.99 -4.53 0.58
CA PHE A 69 -8.26 -3.98 0.13
C PHE A 69 -9.13 -3.68 1.36
N VAL A 70 -9.80 -2.53 1.34
CA VAL A 70 -10.68 -2.07 2.42
C VAL A 70 -12.06 -1.78 1.83
N GLY A 71 -12.95 -2.76 1.93
CA GLY A 71 -14.36 -2.64 1.55
C GLY A 71 -15.26 -2.75 2.78
N ASP A 72 -16.29 -3.59 2.70
CA ASP A 72 -17.14 -3.95 3.84
C ASP A 72 -16.34 -4.66 4.96
N GLU A 73 -15.36 -5.46 4.55
CA GLU A 73 -14.33 -6.03 5.42
C GLU A 73 -12.94 -5.64 4.91
N VAL A 74 -11.94 -5.77 5.78
CA VAL A 74 -10.53 -5.60 5.40
C VAL A 74 -10.00 -6.94 4.89
N TYR A 75 -9.51 -6.95 3.65
CA TYR A 75 -8.88 -8.10 3.03
C TYR A 75 -7.39 -7.87 2.85
N THR A 76 -6.60 -8.82 3.33
CA THR A 76 -5.20 -8.97 2.93
C THR A 76 -5.17 -9.78 1.64
N ILE A 77 -4.63 -9.18 0.59
CA ILE A 77 -4.44 -9.83 -0.71
C ILE A 77 -3.02 -10.38 -0.75
N ILE A 78 -2.87 -11.66 -1.08
CA ILE A 78 -1.55 -12.29 -1.17
C ILE A 78 -1.41 -12.86 -2.59
N TYR A 79 -0.37 -12.43 -3.28
CA TYR A 79 0.04 -13.00 -4.56
C TYR A 79 1.15 -14.00 -4.29
N GLY A 80 1.06 -15.18 -4.90
CA GLY A 80 2.02 -16.24 -4.62
C GLY A 80 1.94 -17.39 -5.60
N LEU A 81 2.68 -18.46 -5.26
CA LEU A 81 2.67 -19.71 -5.99
C LEU A 81 1.97 -20.80 -5.18
N ASN A 82 1.27 -21.70 -5.85
CA ASN A 82 0.78 -22.93 -5.27
C ASN A 82 1.78 -24.10 -5.43
N ASP A 83 1.43 -25.26 -4.88
CA ASP A 83 2.17 -26.52 -4.97
C ASP A 83 2.37 -27.04 -6.41
N GLU A 84 1.59 -26.55 -7.36
CA GLU A 84 1.72 -26.82 -8.80
C GLU A 84 2.55 -25.75 -9.55
N GLU A 85 3.24 -24.85 -8.83
CA GLU A 85 4.01 -23.72 -9.39
C GLU A 85 3.16 -22.74 -10.21
N GLN A 86 1.84 -22.69 -9.97
CA GLN A 86 0.92 -21.75 -10.61
C GLN A 86 0.76 -20.50 -9.76
N ASN A 87 0.62 -19.35 -10.42
CA ASN A 87 0.34 -18.08 -9.75
C ASN A 87 -1.08 -18.09 -9.20
N ILE A 88 -1.22 -17.79 -7.91
CA ILE A 88 -2.50 -17.69 -7.21
C ILE A 88 -2.66 -16.32 -6.55
N ILE A 89 -3.91 -15.93 -6.33
CA ILE A 89 -4.30 -14.77 -5.55
C ILE A 89 -5.14 -15.27 -4.38
N VAL A 90 -4.77 -14.90 -3.16
CA VAL A 90 -5.50 -15.24 -1.94
C VAL A 90 -6.12 -13.98 -1.36
N TRP A 91 -7.43 -13.97 -1.17
CA TRP A 91 -8.16 -12.94 -0.43
C TRP A 91 -8.41 -13.45 0.99
N LEU A 92 -7.88 -12.74 1.98
CA LEU A 92 -7.95 -13.18 3.37
C LEU A 92 -8.51 -12.07 4.26
N SER A 93 -9.67 -12.31 4.86
CA SER A 93 -10.23 -11.49 5.94
C SER A 93 -10.13 -12.22 7.30
N GLU A 94 -10.65 -11.63 8.36
CA GLU A 94 -10.66 -12.29 9.67
C GLU A 94 -11.46 -13.60 9.64
N ASN A 95 -12.54 -13.65 8.88
CA ASN A 95 -13.47 -14.79 8.86
C ASN A 95 -13.45 -15.55 7.54
N TYR A 96 -12.95 -14.94 6.47
CA TYR A 96 -13.01 -15.50 5.12
C TYR A 96 -11.62 -15.74 4.54
N ILE A 97 -11.48 -16.83 3.81
CA ILE A 97 -10.31 -17.10 2.98
C ILE A 97 -10.80 -17.61 1.64
N HIS A 98 -10.29 -17.02 0.57
CA HIS A 98 -10.60 -17.40 -0.80
C HIS A 98 -9.34 -17.42 -1.63
N THR A 99 -9.23 -18.31 -2.60
CA THR A 99 -8.07 -18.46 -3.47
C THR A 99 -8.54 -18.69 -4.89
N GLU A 100 -7.96 -17.96 -5.84
CA GLU A 100 -8.15 -18.16 -7.28
C GLU A 100 -6.79 -18.32 -7.95
N LEU A 101 -6.76 -19.03 -9.09
CA LEU A 101 -5.61 -18.94 -9.98
C LEU A 101 -5.58 -17.55 -10.59
N ALA A 102 -4.40 -16.95 -10.67
CA ALA A 102 -4.22 -15.66 -11.35
C ALA A 102 -4.56 -15.76 -12.85
N SER A 103 -4.57 -16.97 -13.42
CA SER A 103 -4.96 -17.26 -14.80
C SER A 103 -6.46 -17.32 -15.04
N ASP A 104 -7.26 -17.49 -13.99
CA ASP A 104 -8.73 -17.65 -14.11
C ASP A 104 -9.44 -16.30 -14.26
N GLY A 105 -8.72 -15.20 -14.06
CA GLY A 105 -9.22 -13.85 -14.24
C GLY A 105 -8.32 -12.98 -15.09
N ILE A 106 -8.75 -11.74 -15.29
CA ILE A 106 -7.95 -10.73 -15.96
C ILE A 106 -6.83 -10.23 -15.07
N SER A 107 -5.67 -9.98 -15.66
CA SER A 107 -4.51 -9.48 -14.94
C SER A 107 -4.65 -8.00 -14.60
N LYS A 108 -3.91 -7.55 -13.58
CA LYS A 108 -3.81 -6.14 -13.19
C LYS A 108 -3.45 -5.24 -14.38
N ASP A 109 -2.60 -5.71 -15.28
CA ASP A 109 -2.17 -4.93 -16.44
C ASP A 109 -3.24 -4.88 -17.53
N GLN A 110 -4.02 -5.95 -17.73
CA GLN A 110 -5.20 -5.93 -18.60
C GLN A 110 -6.26 -4.94 -18.10
N VAL A 111 -6.49 -4.88 -16.78
CA VAL A 111 -7.38 -3.87 -16.17
C VAL A 111 -6.86 -2.46 -16.49
N LYS A 112 -5.57 -2.19 -16.25
CA LYS A 112 -4.98 -0.87 -16.55
C LYS A 112 -5.14 -0.49 -18.01
N GLU A 113 -4.81 -1.39 -18.93
CA GLU A 113 -4.93 -1.16 -20.37
C GLU A 113 -6.38 -0.83 -20.77
N ARG A 114 -7.36 -1.55 -20.22
CA ARG A 114 -8.79 -1.25 -20.42
C ARG A 114 -9.13 0.15 -19.93
N ILE A 115 -8.70 0.54 -18.73
CA ILE A 115 -8.96 1.89 -18.19
C ILE A 115 -8.34 2.99 -19.06
N PHE A 116 -7.10 2.82 -19.50
CA PHE A 116 -6.45 3.80 -20.37
C PHE A 116 -7.12 3.90 -21.74
N SER A 117 -7.69 2.80 -22.24
CA SER A 117 -8.47 2.77 -23.49
C SER A 117 -9.83 3.45 -23.32
N ASP A 118 -10.57 3.10 -22.27
CA ASP A 118 -11.96 3.55 -22.07
C ASP A 118 -12.03 4.98 -21.53
N LYS A 119 -11.02 5.41 -20.76
CA LYS A 119 -10.99 6.68 -20.03
C LYS A 119 -9.58 7.32 -20.15
N PRO A 120 -9.15 7.79 -21.33
CA PRO A 120 -7.80 8.34 -21.51
C PRO A 120 -7.50 9.58 -20.66
N ASP A 121 -8.54 10.31 -20.23
CA ASP A 121 -8.42 11.56 -19.47
C ASP A 121 -8.42 11.35 -17.93
N VAL A 122 -8.15 10.14 -17.43
CA VAL A 122 -8.10 9.86 -15.99
C VAL A 122 -6.68 9.61 -15.51
N GLU A 123 -6.38 10.08 -14.29
CA GLU A 123 -5.15 9.71 -13.60
C GLU A 123 -5.42 8.48 -12.73
N LEU A 124 -4.93 7.33 -13.18
CA LEU A 124 -5.04 6.07 -12.46
C LEU A 124 -4.14 6.08 -11.22
N LEU A 125 -4.72 5.87 -10.05
CA LEU A 125 -4.01 5.91 -8.76
C LEU A 125 -3.66 4.51 -8.27
N ARG A 126 -4.60 3.56 -8.35
CA ARG A 126 -4.40 2.19 -7.85
C ARG A 126 -5.30 1.19 -8.56
N VAL A 127 -4.79 -0.03 -8.72
CA VAL A 127 -5.56 -1.21 -9.15
C VAL A 127 -5.23 -2.35 -8.19
N THR A 128 -6.23 -2.85 -7.47
CA THR A 128 -6.05 -3.84 -6.40
C THR A 128 -7.19 -4.87 -6.45
N PRO A 129 -6.93 -6.17 -6.25
CA PRO A 129 -7.98 -7.16 -6.11
C PRO A 129 -8.88 -6.82 -4.93
N ALA A 130 -10.16 -6.95 -5.14
CA ALA A 130 -11.21 -6.49 -4.28
C ALA A 130 -12.30 -7.55 -4.18
N LYS A 131 -13.24 -7.29 -3.28
CA LYS A 131 -14.51 -7.99 -3.23
C LYS A 131 -15.61 -6.94 -3.35
N TRP A 132 -16.47 -7.08 -4.35
CA TRP A 132 -17.65 -6.26 -4.50
C TRP A 132 -18.87 -7.14 -4.26
N THR A 133 -19.64 -6.84 -3.21
CA THR A 133 -20.75 -7.69 -2.73
C THR A 133 -20.30 -9.15 -2.52
N ASP A 134 -20.77 -10.07 -3.36
CA ASP A 134 -20.42 -11.50 -3.34
C ASP A 134 -19.51 -11.92 -4.51
N GLU A 135 -19.03 -10.96 -5.30
CA GLU A 135 -18.15 -11.19 -6.44
C GLU A 135 -16.70 -10.74 -6.18
N TRP A 136 -15.75 -11.53 -6.67
CA TRP A 136 -14.34 -11.13 -6.71
C TRP A 136 -14.13 -10.15 -7.84
N ALA A 137 -13.46 -9.05 -7.53
CA ALA A 137 -13.37 -7.91 -8.41
C ALA A 137 -11.97 -7.30 -8.40
N TRP A 138 -11.75 -6.35 -9.31
CA TRP A 138 -10.67 -5.39 -9.29
C TRP A 138 -11.24 -4.04 -8.88
N GLU A 139 -10.70 -3.44 -7.83
CA GLU A 139 -10.92 -2.03 -7.51
C GLU A 139 -9.93 -1.19 -8.31
N VAL A 140 -10.46 -0.25 -9.09
CA VAL A 140 -9.71 0.75 -9.84
C VAL A 140 -9.99 2.10 -9.21
N PHE A 141 -9.01 2.60 -8.47
CA PHE A 141 -9.03 3.93 -7.90
C PHE A 141 -8.37 4.92 -8.87
N TYR A 142 -9.11 5.92 -9.30
CA TYR A 142 -8.59 6.97 -10.18
C TYR A 142 -9.17 8.34 -9.80
N LYS A 143 -8.56 9.39 -10.33
CA LYS A 143 -9.08 10.75 -10.24
C LYS A 143 -9.19 11.38 -11.61
N ARG A 144 -10.13 12.32 -11.72
CA ARG A 144 -10.37 13.10 -12.93
C ARG A 144 -10.54 14.57 -12.56
N ASP A 145 -9.93 15.44 -13.35
CA ASP A 145 -10.15 16.88 -13.23
C ASP A 145 -11.47 17.25 -13.90
N GLU A 146 -12.37 17.88 -13.13
CA GLU A 146 -13.65 18.38 -13.59
C GLU A 146 -13.71 19.90 -13.41
N GLU A 147 -14.71 20.56 -14.01
CA GLU A 147 -14.89 22.02 -13.93
C GLU A 147 -14.95 22.55 -12.48
N LYS A 148 -15.36 21.72 -11.52
CA LYS A 148 -15.51 22.06 -10.10
C LYS A 148 -14.34 21.57 -9.23
N GLY A 149 -13.29 21.03 -9.83
CA GLY A 149 -12.11 20.49 -9.15
C GLY A 149 -11.87 19.01 -9.45
N THR A 150 -10.86 18.44 -8.80
CA THR A 150 -10.48 17.04 -8.96
C THR A 150 -11.39 16.12 -8.16
N ARG A 151 -12.02 15.16 -8.84
CA ARG A 151 -12.91 14.17 -8.23
C ARG A 151 -12.31 12.77 -8.27
N HIS A 152 -12.55 12.01 -7.21
CA HIS A 152 -12.05 10.66 -7.03
C HIS A 152 -13.15 9.63 -7.28
N TYR A 153 -12.77 8.52 -7.90
CA TYR A 153 -13.65 7.47 -8.37
C TYR A 153 -13.06 6.09 -8.05
N TYR A 154 -13.94 5.17 -7.68
CA TYR A 154 -13.66 3.76 -7.47
C TYR A 154 -14.53 2.97 -8.44
N ASP A 155 -13.94 2.41 -9.48
CA ASP A 155 -14.64 1.47 -10.36
C ASP A 155 -14.34 0.04 -9.93
N PHE A 156 -15.35 -0.82 -9.97
CA PHE A 156 -15.21 -2.25 -9.72
C PHE A 156 -15.42 -3.02 -11.02
N TYR A 157 -14.52 -3.94 -11.32
CA TYR A 157 -14.61 -4.84 -12.49
C TYR A 157 -14.53 -6.29 -12.03
N ARG A 158 -15.36 -7.18 -12.54
CA ARG A 158 -15.33 -8.60 -12.17
C ARG A 158 -13.97 -9.22 -12.46
N PHE A 159 -13.46 -10.05 -11.56
CA PHE A 159 -12.14 -10.66 -11.69
C PHE A 159 -12.04 -11.58 -12.91
N GLU A 160 -13.06 -12.41 -13.15
CA GLU A 160 -13.08 -13.46 -14.18
C GLU A 160 -12.92 -12.91 -15.61
N ASP A 161 -13.69 -11.88 -15.99
CA ASP A 161 -13.74 -11.37 -17.36
C ASP A 161 -13.57 -9.84 -17.49
N GLY A 162 -13.49 -9.15 -16.35
CA GLY A 162 -13.40 -7.70 -16.28
C GLY A 162 -14.68 -6.96 -16.64
N GLU A 163 -15.85 -7.60 -16.59
CA GLU A 163 -17.10 -6.87 -16.76
C GLU A 163 -17.19 -5.73 -15.74
N TRP A 164 -17.60 -4.54 -16.17
CA TRP A 164 -17.82 -3.41 -15.26
C TRP A 164 -19.00 -3.73 -14.34
N LEU A 165 -18.78 -3.63 -13.03
CA LEU A 165 -19.77 -3.93 -12.01
C LEU A 165 -20.46 -2.66 -11.52
N GLU A 166 -19.68 -1.73 -10.96
CA GLU A 166 -20.21 -0.50 -10.36
C GLU A 166 -19.14 0.60 -10.36
N THR A 167 -19.59 1.85 -10.39
CA THR A 167 -18.73 3.01 -10.15
C THR A 167 -19.19 3.70 -8.87
N TYR A 168 -18.39 3.58 -7.83
CA TYR A 168 -18.58 4.32 -6.60
C TYR A 168 -17.84 5.66 -6.64
N THR A 169 -18.55 6.73 -6.29
CA THR A 169 -17.95 8.06 -6.14
C THR A 169 -18.08 8.51 -4.71
N MET A 170 -16.97 8.88 -4.07
CA MET A 170 -17.05 9.63 -2.84
C MET A 170 -17.52 11.05 -3.18
N SER A 171 -18.83 11.30 -2.98
CA SER A 171 -19.34 12.66 -2.94
C SER A 171 -18.71 13.33 -1.74
N VAL A 172 -17.75 14.23 -1.97
CA VAL A 172 -17.30 15.15 -0.93
C VAL A 172 -18.56 15.89 -0.47
N MET A 173 -18.95 15.71 0.80
CA MET A 173 -20.03 16.51 1.39
C MET A 173 -19.67 17.98 1.17
N ARG A 174 -20.59 18.68 0.52
CA ARG A 174 -20.45 20.09 0.15
C ARG A 174 -20.59 21.00 1.36
#